data_AF-A0A438J3V6-F1
#
_entry.id   AF-A0A438J3V6-F1
#
_cell.length_a   1.000
_cell.length_b   1.000
_cell.length_c   1.000
_cell.angle_alpha   90.00
_cell.angle_beta   90.00
_cell.angle_gamma   90.00
#
_symmetry.space_group_name_H-M   'P 1'
#
loop_
_entity.id
_entity.type
_entity.pdbx_description
1 polymer ?
#
loop_
_entity_poly.entity_id
_entity_poly.type
_entity_poly.pdbx_seq_one_letter_code
_entity_poly.pdbx_strand_id
1 'polypeptide(L)'
;MNWKSTHLLLSKTTKKWDIVYPLLDDLCDDYGCYGANNFCRINDRSICEYLEGFVPKSQEEGNFQNWTSGCIRRTQLDCQKGEKFMELEGVKLPDLLEFWVSNDP
;
A
#
# COMPACT_ATOMS: atom_id res chain seq x y z
N MET A 1 5.05 -6.65 13.43
CA MET A 1 4.36 -6.57 14.75
C MET A 1 2.90 -6.85 14.44
N ASN A 2 2.35 -7.98 14.93
CA ASN A 2 1.13 -8.57 14.36
C ASN A 2 -0.05 -8.29 15.29
N TRP A 3 -0.42 -7.01 15.41
CA TRP A 3 -1.58 -6.62 16.22
C TRP A 3 -2.85 -6.75 15.40
N LYS A 4 -3.68 -7.73 15.73
CA LYS A 4 -4.99 -7.90 15.08
C LYS A 4 -6.02 -7.05 15.80
N SER A 5 -6.67 -6.15 15.05
CA SER A 5 -7.78 -5.35 15.57
C SER A 5 -9.11 -6.04 15.24
N THR A 6 -10.02 -6.13 16.21
CA THR A 6 -11.32 -6.79 16.02
C THR A 6 -12.44 -5.85 16.46
N HIS A 7 -13.46 -5.70 15.61
CA HIS A 7 -14.66 -4.94 15.95
C HIS A 7 -15.66 -5.84 16.68
N LEU A 8 -15.98 -5.47 17.93
CA LEU A 8 -16.90 -6.18 18.80
C LEU A 8 -18.19 -5.38 19.00
N LEU A 9 -19.33 -6.06 18.98
CA LEU A 9 -20.64 -5.50 19.31
C LEU A 9 -21.20 -6.19 20.56
N LEU A 10 -21.65 -5.39 21.52
CA LEU A 10 -22.28 -5.92 22.72
C LEU A 10 -23.74 -6.31 22.43
N SER A 11 -24.05 -7.61 22.54
CA SER A 11 -25.41 -8.10 22.44
C SER A 11 -26.24 -7.71 23.65
N LYS A 12 -27.35 -7.01 23.40
CA LYS A 12 -28.27 -6.58 24.46
C LYS A 12 -28.96 -7.75 25.16
N THR A 13 -29.21 -8.84 24.44
CA THR A 13 -29.95 -10.03 24.91
C THR A 13 -29.05 -10.98 25.68
N THR A 14 -27.90 -11.34 25.10
CA THR A 14 -27.00 -12.35 25.70
C THR A 14 -25.98 -11.74 26.65
N LYS A 15 -25.82 -10.40 26.65
CA LYS A 15 -24.77 -9.66 27.37
C LYS A 15 -23.35 -10.11 27.02
N LYS A 16 -23.17 -10.65 25.82
CA LYS A 16 -21.86 -11.09 25.29
C LYS A 16 -21.39 -10.16 24.18
N TRP A 17 -20.07 -10.10 24.01
CA TRP A 17 -19.45 -9.43 22.87
C TRP A 17 -19.44 -10.40 21.68
N ASP A 18 -20.13 -10.00 20.62
CA ASP A 18 -20.14 -10.72 19.35
C ASP A 18 -19.17 -10.04 18.38
N ILE A 19 -18.49 -10.84 17.54
CA ILE A 19 -17.59 -10.33 16.50
C ILE A 19 -18.45 -9.86 15.34
N VAL A 20 -18.33 -8.59 14.95
CA VAL A 20 -19.10 -8.00 13.83
C VAL A 20 -18.48 -8.41 12.50
N TYR A 21 -17.18 -8.20 12.40
CA TYR A 21 -16.31 -8.72 11.35
C TYR A 21 -14.87 -8.66 11.86
N PRO A 22 -14.02 -9.66 11.55
CA PRO A 22 -12.59 -9.44 11.64
C PRO A 22 -12.26 -8.30 10.68
N LEU A 23 -11.41 -7.34 11.07
CA LEU A 23 -10.70 -6.58 10.05
C LEU A 23 -9.99 -7.64 9.20
N LEU A 24 -10.27 -7.65 7.90
CA LEU A 24 -9.67 -8.58 6.96
C LEU A 24 -8.20 -8.18 6.84
N ASP A 25 -7.37 -8.55 7.82
CA ASP A 25 -5.93 -8.54 7.70
C ASP A 25 -5.59 -9.52 6.59
N ASP A 26 -5.48 -8.97 5.39
CA ASP A 26 -5.01 -9.71 4.23
C ASP A 26 -3.49 -9.51 4.09
N LEU A 27 -2.89 -10.16 3.09
CA LEU A 27 -1.44 -10.10 2.90
C LEU A 27 -0.95 -8.67 2.62
N CYS A 28 -1.82 -7.78 2.14
CA CYS A 28 -1.51 -6.38 1.85
C CYS A 28 -1.51 -5.46 3.06
N ASP A 29 -2.05 -5.90 4.20
CA ASP A 29 -2.08 -5.10 5.43
C ASP A 29 -0.79 -5.20 6.26
N ASP A 30 0.13 -6.10 5.91
CA ASP A 30 1.45 -6.17 6.54
C ASP A 30 2.31 -4.95 6.17
N TYR A 31 2.52 -4.08 7.16
CA TYR A 31 3.25 -2.83 6.99
C TYR A 31 4.69 -3.04 6.52
N GLY A 32 5.07 -2.34 5.45
CA GLY A 32 6.46 -2.28 4.97
C GLY A 32 6.93 -3.53 4.21
N CYS A 33 6.08 -4.53 3.96
CA CYS A 33 6.48 -5.76 3.28
C CYS A 33 6.90 -5.56 1.81
N TYR A 34 6.47 -4.47 1.16
CA TYR A 34 6.51 -4.36 -0.30
C TYR A 34 7.36 -3.20 -0.85
N GLY A 35 8.12 -2.52 0.02
CA GLY A 35 9.01 -1.43 -0.38
C GLY A 35 8.27 -0.20 -0.93
N ALA A 36 9.01 0.87 -1.21
CA ALA A 36 8.43 2.13 -1.69
C ALA A 36 7.95 2.04 -3.15
N ASN A 37 6.93 2.85 -3.49
CA ASN A 37 6.38 3.02 -4.86
C ASN A 37 5.84 1.74 -5.52
N ASN A 38 5.41 0.78 -4.70
CA ASN A 38 4.68 -0.42 -5.11
C ASN A 38 3.26 -0.37 -4.57
N PHE A 39 2.34 -1.09 -5.21
CA PHE A 39 1.03 -1.37 -4.62
C PHE A 39 0.87 -2.87 -4.40
N CYS A 40 0.16 -3.20 -3.32
CA CYS A 40 -0.23 -4.57 -3.03
C CYS A 40 -1.62 -4.82 -3.60
N ARG A 41 -1.77 -5.91 -4.33
CA ARG A 41 -3.03 -6.35 -4.92
C ARG A 41 -3.14 -7.85 -4.79
N ILE A 42 -4.16 -8.32 -4.08
CA ILE A 42 -4.43 -9.75 -3.99
C ILE A 42 -5.12 -10.20 -5.27
N ASN A 43 -4.37 -10.83 -6.15
CA ASN A 43 -4.87 -11.53 -7.32
C ASN A 43 -4.08 -12.82 -7.59
N ASP A 44 -4.54 -13.61 -8.57
CA ASP A 44 -3.97 -14.95 -8.84
C ASP A 44 -2.52 -14.94 -9.37
N ARG A 45 -1.93 -13.78 -9.70
CA ARG A 45 -0.64 -13.68 -10.42
C ARG A 45 0.50 -13.17 -9.55
N SER A 46 0.24 -12.17 -8.71
CA SER A 46 1.23 -11.59 -7.81
C SER A 46 0.51 -10.87 -6.67
N ILE A 47 1.14 -10.81 -5.50
CA ILE A 47 0.66 -9.99 -4.38
C ILE A 47 1.13 -8.53 -4.55
N CYS A 48 2.18 -8.30 -5.34
CA CYS A 48 2.75 -6.95 -5.53
C CYS A 48 2.93 -6.62 -7.00
N GLU A 49 2.60 -5.38 -7.32
CA GLU A 49 2.69 -4.83 -8.65
C GLU A 49 3.36 -3.47 -8.58
N TYR A 50 4.14 -3.16 -9.62
CA TYR A 50 4.77 -1.86 -9.74
C TYR A 50 3.77 -0.86 -10.30
N LEU A 51 3.87 0.39 -9.84
CA LEU A 51 3.17 1.47 -10.49
C LEU A 51 3.64 1.63 -11.95
N GLU A 52 2.73 1.99 -12.84
CA GLU A 52 3.09 2.25 -14.23
C GLU A 52 4.13 3.38 -14.30
N GLY A 53 5.16 3.19 -15.14
CA GLY A 53 6.31 4.09 -15.20
C GLY A 53 7.39 3.82 -14.15
N PHE A 54 7.24 2.81 -13.30
CA PHE A 54 8.26 2.36 -12.35
C PHE A 54 8.88 1.02 -12.76
N VAL A 55 10.07 0.76 -12.23
CA VAL A 55 10.84 -0.48 -12.40
C VAL A 55 11.46 -0.91 -11.08
N PRO A 56 11.75 -2.21 -10.88
CA PRO A 56 12.45 -2.70 -9.70
C PRO A 56 13.76 -1.96 -9.49
N LYS A 57 14.03 -1.58 -8.24
CA LYS A 57 15.35 -1.06 -7.87
C LYS A 57 16.43 -2.13 -8.01
N SER A 58 16.07 -3.40 -7.75
CA SER A 58 16.91 -4.58 -7.95
C SER A 58 16.19 -5.57 -8.87
N GLN A 59 16.75 -5.80 -10.05
CA GLN A 59 16.22 -6.79 -11.00
C GLN A 59 16.29 -8.21 -10.42
N GLU A 60 17.33 -8.49 -9.64
CA GLU A 60 17.52 -9.78 -8.98
C GLU A 60 16.41 -10.03 -7.95
N GLU A 61 16.14 -9.07 -7.08
CA GLU A 61 15.04 -9.20 -6.10
C GLU A 61 13.69 -9.37 -6.77
N GLY A 62 13.42 -8.61 -7.84
CA GLY A 62 12.17 -8.74 -8.59
C GLY A 62 11.98 -10.13 -9.22
N ASN A 63 13.06 -10.78 -9.66
CA ASN A 63 13.00 -12.14 -10.19
C ASN A 63 12.68 -13.19 -9.10
N PHE A 64 13.04 -12.91 -7.85
CA PHE A 64 12.77 -13.77 -6.68
C PHE A 64 11.51 -13.36 -5.92
N GLN A 65 10.66 -12.49 -6.47
CA GLN A 65 9.47 -11.95 -5.80
C GLN A 65 9.78 -11.28 -4.45
N ASN A 66 10.98 -10.74 -4.32
CA ASN A 66 11.37 -9.90 -3.20
C ASN A 66 11.13 -8.44 -3.59
N TRP A 67 10.30 -7.75 -2.79
CA TRP A 67 9.86 -6.38 -3.05
C TRP A 67 10.44 -5.36 -2.07
N THR A 68 11.30 -5.81 -1.16
CA THR A 68 11.78 -4.99 -0.03
C THR A 68 12.55 -3.75 -0.48
N SER A 69 13.29 -3.80 -1.59
CA SER A 69 13.99 -2.62 -2.13
C SER A 69 13.07 -1.58 -2.78
N GLY A 70 11.80 -1.91 -3.02
CA GLY A 70 10.85 -1.03 -3.70
C GLY A 70 11.19 -0.77 -5.17
N CYS A 71 10.59 0.30 -5.70
CA CYS A 71 10.69 0.67 -7.11
C CYS A 71 11.14 2.12 -7.32
N ILE A 72 11.76 2.33 -8.46
CA ILE A 72 12.25 3.63 -8.95
C ILE A 72 11.55 4.01 -10.24
N ARG A 73 11.47 5.31 -10.54
CA ARG A 73 10.94 5.77 -11.83
C ARG A 73 11.84 5.26 -12.96
N ARG A 74 11.20 4.71 -14.00
CA ARG A 74 11.86 4.30 -15.25
C ARG A 74 12.50 5.49 -15.96
N THR A 75 11.87 6.66 -15.86
CA THR A 75 12.31 7.89 -16.53
C THR A 75 12.54 8.96 -15.48
N GLN A 76 13.68 9.64 -15.57
CA GLN A 76 14.03 10.77 -14.72
C GLN A 76 13.08 11.94 -14.99
N LEU A 77 12.67 12.62 -13.92
CA LEU A 77 11.82 13.81 -13.99
C LEU A 77 12.60 15.00 -14.54
N ASP A 78 11.92 15.81 -15.35
CA ASP A 78 12.36 17.07 -15.90
C ASP A 78 11.25 18.12 -15.71
N CYS A 79 11.37 18.87 -14.61
CA CYS A 79 10.39 19.86 -14.18
C CYS A 79 10.05 20.89 -15.29
N GLN A 80 11.01 21.19 -16.18
CA GLN A 80 10.81 22.19 -17.23
C GLN A 80 9.92 21.70 -18.37
N LYS A 81 9.81 20.37 -18.57
CA LYS A 81 9.05 19.78 -19.67
C LYS A 81 7.57 19.57 -19.37
N GLY A 82 7.14 19.86 -18.13
CA GLY A 82 5.78 19.65 -17.69
C GLY A 82 5.55 18.19 -17.34
N GLU A 83 5.69 17.86 -16.06
CA GLU A 83 5.40 16.54 -15.53
C GLU A 83 3.89 16.30 -15.46
N LYS A 84 3.50 15.03 -15.50
CA LYS A 84 2.10 14.59 -15.40
C LYS A 84 1.92 13.63 -14.24
N PHE A 85 0.72 13.64 -13.70
CA PHE A 85 0.27 12.70 -12.69
C PHE A 85 -0.59 11.62 -13.34
N MET A 86 -0.49 10.42 -12.80
CA MET A 86 -1.38 9.32 -13.11
C MET A 86 -2.39 9.19 -11.98
N GLU A 87 -3.67 9.11 -12.35
CA GLU A 87 -4.73 8.84 -11.40
C GLU A 87 -4.73 7.34 -11.06
N LEU A 88 -4.83 7.03 -9.77
CA LEU A 88 -4.92 5.67 -9.24
C LEU A 88 -6.22 5.56 -8.46
N GLU A 89 -7.08 4.62 -8.85
CA GLU A 89 -8.38 4.40 -8.21
C GLU A 89 -8.38 3.13 -7.35
N GLY A 90 -9.20 3.12 -6.31
CA GLY A 90 -9.40 1.93 -5.47
C GLY A 90 -8.16 1.52 -4.64
N VAL A 91 -7.26 2.47 -4.36
CA VAL A 91 -6.02 2.25 -3.61
C VAL A 91 -6.11 2.80 -2.18
N LYS A 92 -5.46 2.11 -1.23
CA LYS A 92 -5.17 2.66 0.10
C LYS A 92 -4.12 3.76 -0.05
N LEU A 93 -4.34 4.92 0.56
CA LEU A 93 -3.39 6.03 0.49
C LEU A 93 -2.03 5.60 1.08
N PRO A 94 -0.90 6.06 0.49
CA PRO A 94 0.42 5.79 1.03
C PRO A 94 0.57 6.42 2.42
N ASP A 95 1.51 5.88 3.20
CA ASP A 95 1.78 6.40 4.52
C ASP A 95 2.22 7.87 4.47
N LEU A 96 1.71 8.67 5.40
CA LEU A 96 1.83 10.13 5.42
C LEU A 96 2.95 10.56 6.38
N LEU A 97 4.09 9.86 6.34
CA LEU A 97 5.14 10.03 7.35
C LEU A 97 5.78 11.43 7.34
N GLU A 98 5.82 12.12 6.20
CA GLU A 98 6.25 13.52 6.12
C GLU A 98 5.52 14.26 4.99
N PHE A 99 4.46 15.00 5.32
CA PHE A 99 3.88 16.00 4.40
C PHE A 99 3.61 17.31 5.13
N TRP A 100 3.80 18.41 4.40
CA TRP A 100 3.46 19.75 4.83
C TRP A 100 2.32 20.22 3.91
N VAL A 101 1.14 20.50 4.47
CA VAL A 101 0.11 21.19 3.69
C VAL A 101 0.50 22.66 3.64
N SER A 102 1.03 23.10 2.50
CA SER A 102 1.20 24.52 2.24
C SER A 102 -0.19 25.14 2.07
N ASN A 103 -0.67 25.81 3.12
CA ASN A 103 -1.81 26.70 3.02
C ASN A 103 -1.33 28.02 2.40
N ASP A 104 -0.95 28.00 1.12
CA ASP A 104 -0.75 29.25 0.39
C ASP A 104 -2.14 29.76 -0.06
N PRO A 105 -2.46 31.05 0.18
CA PRO A 105 -3.76 31.65 -0.09
C PRO A 105 -4.07 31.85 -1.58
#